data_AF-U1N351-F1
#
_entry.id   AF-U1N351-F1
#
_cell.length_a   1.000
_cell.length_b   1.000
_cell.length_c   1.000
_cell.angle_alpha   90.00
_cell.angle_beta   90.00
_cell.angle_gamma   90.00
#
_symmetry.space_group_name_H-M   'P 1'
#
loop_
_entity.id
_entity.type
_entity.pdbx_description
1 polymer ?
#
loop_
_entity_poly.entity_id
_entity_poly.type
_entity_poly.pdbx_seq_one_letter_code
_entity_poly.pdbx_strand_id
1 'polypeptide(L)'
;MKKVCTGMREHKRKVGDRGQVTIPKELRDRQGIKGGDEIEFVETDDEIVIKPPTDKERLAEGYRERAERSQQLAEEMAPASSEATDRLGEAPGWSE
;
A
#
# COMPACT_ATOMS: atom_id res chain seq x y z
N MET A 1 -4.19 -1.59 11.24
CA MET A 1 -4.11 -0.10 11.30
C MET A 1 -5.18 0.45 10.36
N LYS A 2 -6.37 0.80 10.88
CA LYS A 2 -7.46 1.34 10.06
C LYS A 2 -7.02 2.70 9.52
N LYS A 3 -6.76 2.82 8.22
CA LYS A 3 -6.55 4.14 7.59
C LYS A 3 -7.83 4.93 7.86
N VAL A 4 -7.73 5.93 8.73
CA VAL A 4 -8.82 6.84 9.02
C VAL A 4 -9.09 7.62 7.75
N CYS A 5 -10.17 7.30 7.06
CA CYS A 5 -10.65 8.05 5.90
C CYS A 5 -11.11 9.43 6.39
N THR A 6 -10.19 10.40 6.44
CA THR A 6 -10.49 11.80 6.73
C THR A 6 -11.47 12.32 5.67
N GLY A 7 -12.74 12.46 6.05
CA GLY A 7 -13.83 12.98 5.22
C GLY A 7 -14.72 11.91 4.59
N MET A 8 -15.58 11.27 5.39
CA MET A 8 -16.65 10.40 4.88
C MET A 8 -17.66 11.25 4.08
N ARG A 9 -17.65 11.10 2.75
CA ARG A 9 -18.71 11.61 1.88
C ARG A 9 -19.53 10.43 1.41
N GLU A 10 -20.82 10.43 1.73
CA GLU A 10 -21.75 9.39 1.32
C GLU A 10 -22.34 9.71 -0.06
N HIS A 11 -22.38 8.71 -0.95
CA HIS A 11 -23.06 8.80 -2.24
C HIS A 11 -24.00 7.61 -2.40
N LYS A 12 -25.30 7.87 -2.57
CA LYS A 12 -26.30 6.84 -2.88
C LYS A 12 -26.55 6.77 -4.38
N ARG A 13 -26.62 5.57 -4.94
CA ARG A 13 -26.99 5.32 -6.33
C ARG A 13 -27.96 4.15 -6.40
N LYS A 14 -28.93 4.24 -7.31
CA LYS A 14 -29.78 3.11 -7.64
C LYS A 14 -29.01 2.18 -8.57
N VAL A 15 -29.17 0.88 -8.37
CA VAL A 15 -28.69 -0.15 -9.28
C VAL A 15 -29.61 -0.13 -10.51
N GLY A 16 -29.03 -0.07 -11.71
CA GLY A 16 -29.81 -0.18 -12.94
C GLY A 16 -30.29 -1.61 -13.20
N ASP A 17 -31.20 -1.80 -14.15
CA ASP A 17 -31.84 -3.10 -14.43
C ASP A 17 -30.85 -4.24 -14.76
N ARG A 18 -29.65 -3.89 -15.21
CA ARG A 18 -28.56 -4.83 -15.52
C ARG A 18 -27.58 -5.06 -14.35
N GLY A 19 -27.89 -4.62 -13.14
CA GLY A 19 -26.99 -4.75 -11.99
C GLY A 19 -25.86 -3.71 -11.96
N GLN A 20 -25.86 -2.73 -12.86
CA GLN A 20 -24.80 -1.72 -12.97
C GLN A 20 -25.01 -0.54 -12.01
N VAL A 21 -23.94 -0.05 -11.38
CA VAL A 21 -23.93 1.18 -10.59
C VAL A 21 -22.97 2.21 -11.19
N THR A 22 -23.40 3.46 -11.25
CA THR A 22 -22.57 4.55 -11.79
C THR A 22 -21.66 5.12 -10.71
N ILE A 23 -20.35 5.11 -10.95
CA ILE A 23 -19.37 5.76 -10.06
C ILE A 23 -19.54 7.30 -10.17
N PRO A 24 -19.82 8.01 -9.06
CA PRO A 24 -19.90 9.47 -9.04
C PRO A 24 -18.63 10.13 -9.58
N LYS A 25 -18.78 11.25 -10.30
CA LYS A 25 -17.66 11.97 -10.93
C LYS A 25 -16.54 12.31 -9.94
N GLU A 26 -16.86 12.84 -8.76
CA GLU A 26 -15.86 13.19 -7.74
C GLU A 26 -15.01 12.00 -7.28
N LEU A 27 -15.60 10.80 -7.21
CA LEU A 27 -14.87 9.59 -6.86
C LEU A 27 -13.98 9.13 -8.02
N ARG A 28 -14.47 9.20 -9.26
CA ARG A 28 -13.67 8.90 -10.45
C ARG A 28 -12.45 9.81 -10.53
N ASP A 29 -12.64 11.12 -10.41
CA ASP A 29 -11.58 12.11 -10.55
C ASP A 29 -10.50 11.92 -9.46
N ARG A 30 -10.92 11.67 -8.21
CA ARG A 30 -9.99 11.45 -7.08
C ARG A 30 -9.22 10.13 -7.18
N GLN A 31 -9.88 9.08 -7.66
CA GLN A 31 -9.27 7.74 -7.80
C GLN A 31 -8.60 7.52 -9.16
N GLY A 32 -8.65 8.52 -10.05
CA GLY A 32 -8.06 8.45 -11.38
C GLY A 32 -8.77 7.50 -12.35
N ILE A 33 -10.04 7.14 -12.10
CA ILE A 33 -10.80 6.16 -12.89
C ILE A 33 -11.40 6.81 -14.14
N LYS A 34 -11.07 6.27 -15.30
CA LYS A 34 -11.53 6.69 -16.63
C LYS A 34 -12.47 5.66 -17.25
N GLY A 35 -13.18 6.07 -18.30
CA GLY A 35 -14.03 5.16 -19.06
C GLY A 35 -13.20 4.13 -19.82
N GLY A 36 -13.49 2.85 -19.61
CA GLY A 36 -12.73 1.74 -20.19
C GLY A 36 -11.71 1.12 -19.23
N ASP A 37 -11.48 1.72 -18.05
CA ASP A 37 -10.61 1.14 -17.03
C ASP A 37 -11.19 -0.16 -16.48
N GLU A 38 -10.33 -1.16 -16.31
CA GLU A 38 -10.65 -2.38 -15.55
C GLU A 38 -10.51 -2.10 -14.05
N ILE A 39 -11.52 -2.48 -13.27
CA ILE A 39 -11.56 -2.30 -11.82
C ILE A 39 -11.73 -3.64 -11.12
N GLU A 40 -11.12 -3.77 -9.93
CA GLU A 40 -11.23 -4.97 -9.12
C GLU A 40 -12.34 -4.81 -8.07
N PHE A 41 -13.24 -5.80 -7.99
CA PHE A 41 -14.20 -5.94 -6.92
C PHE A 41 -13.68 -6.97 -5.92
N VAL A 42 -13.55 -6.56 -4.66
CA VAL A 42 -13.17 -7.43 -3.56
C VAL A 42 -14.35 -7.53 -2.60
N GLU A 43 -14.89 -8.73 -2.48
CA GLU A 43 -15.89 -9.05 -1.47
C GLU A 43 -15.19 -9.28 -0.12
N THR A 44 -15.77 -8.72 0.93
CA THR A 44 -15.40 -8.94 2.33
C THR A 44 -16.65 -9.35 3.10
N ASP A 45 -16.56 -9.57 4.42
CA ASP A 45 -17.68 -10.11 5.20
C ASP A 45 -18.97 -9.27 5.09
N ASP A 46 -18.88 -7.93 5.07
CA ASP A 46 -20.05 -7.03 5.09
C ASP A 46 -20.05 -5.96 3.97
N GLU A 47 -18.99 -5.88 3.17
CA GLU A 47 -18.83 -4.82 2.17
C GLU A 47 -18.13 -5.28 0.89
N ILE A 48 -18.40 -4.54 -0.20
CA ILE A 48 -17.72 -4.68 -1.48
C ILE A 48 -16.76 -3.49 -1.63
N VAL A 49 -15.47 -3.79 -1.73
CA VAL A 49 -14.43 -2.78 -1.97
C VAL A 49 -14.13 -2.75 -3.46
N ILE A 50 -14.25 -1.57 -4.06
CA ILE A 50 -13.85 -1.33 -5.44
C ILE A 50 -12.45 -0.72 -5.43
N LYS A 51 -11.49 -1.38 -6.08
CA LYS A 51 -10.14 -0.84 -6.24
C LYS A 51 -9.97 -0.25 -7.64
N PRO A 52 -9.32 0.94 -7.77
CA PRO A 52 -8.99 1.51 -9.06
C PRO A 52 -8.03 0.58 -9.84
N PRO A 53 -7.88 0.79 -11.16
CA PRO A 53 -6.93 0.03 -11.96
C PRO A 53 -5.54 0.05 -11.30
N THR A 54 -4.98 -1.15 -11.16
CA THR A 54 -3.65 -1.32 -10.61
C THR A 54 -2.68 -1.45 -11.77
N ASP A 55 -2.08 -0.34 -12.19
CA ASP A 55 -0.97 -0.40 -13.13
C ASP A 55 0.15 -1.21 -12.47
N LYS A 56 0.37 -2.43 -12.95
CA LYS A 56 1.45 -3.31 -12.45
C LYS A 56 2.80 -2.58 -12.47
N GLU A 57 3.00 -1.69 -13.45
CA GLU A 57 4.14 -0.76 -13.56
C GLU A 57 4.29 0.15 -12.33
N ARG A 58 3.19 0.75 -11.84
CA ARG A 58 3.18 1.70 -10.71
C ARG A 58 3.42 1.01 -9.38
N LEU A 59 2.97 -0.24 -9.23
CA LEU A 59 3.33 -1.08 -8.09
C LEU A 59 4.82 -1.45 -8.11
N ALA A 60 5.34 -1.85 -9.27
CA ALA A 60 6.75 -2.26 -9.43
C ALA A 60 7.73 -1.10 -9.17
N GLU A 61 7.36 0.13 -9.51
CA GLU A 61 8.12 1.34 -9.16
C GLU A 61 8.17 1.56 -7.64
N GLY A 62 7.04 1.46 -6.94
CA GLY A 62 7.00 1.62 -5.48
C GLY A 62 7.79 0.54 -4.71
N TYR A 63 7.90 -0.68 -5.25
CA TYR A 63 8.79 -1.70 -4.70
C TYR A 63 10.28 -1.38 -4.94
N ARG A 64 10.64 -0.83 -6.11
CA ARG A 64 12.01 -0.42 -6.44
C ARG A 64 12.51 0.70 -5.52
N GLU A 65 11.73 1.76 -5.32
CA GLU A 65 12.11 2.89 -4.45
C GLU A 65 12.29 2.47 -2.97
N ARG A 66 11.57 1.45 -2.51
CA ARG A 66 11.68 0.97 -1.11
C ARG A 66 12.90 0.09 -0.90
N ALA A 67 13.31 -0.68 -1.91
CA ALA A 67 14.53 -1.47 -1.88
C ALA A 67 15.77 -0.56 -1.80
N GLU A 68 15.82 0.49 -2.63
CA GLU A 68 16.93 1.45 -2.66
C GLU A 68 17.10 2.18 -1.32
N ARG A 69 16.01 2.67 -0.72
CA ARG A 69 16.08 3.30 0.61
C ARG A 69 16.53 2.36 1.73
N SER A 70 16.17 1.08 1.64
CA SER A 70 16.56 0.10 2.65
C SER A 70 18.05 -0.25 2.53
N GLN A 71 18.59 -0.29 1.31
CA GLN A 71 20.01 -0.51 1.05
C GLN A 71 20.86 0.67 1.53
N GLN A 72 20.45 1.91 1.25
CA GLN A 72 21.16 3.11 1.71
C GLN A 72 21.23 3.17 3.24
N LEU A 73 20.12 2.88 3.92
CA LEU A 73 20.09 2.84 5.39
C LEU A 73 20.96 1.71 5.95
N ALA A 74 20.98 0.53 5.31
CA ALA A 74 21.84 -0.57 5.73
C ALA A 74 23.33 -0.24 5.56
N GLU A 75 23.69 0.46 4.47
CA GLU A 75 25.06 0.93 4.22
C GLU A 75 25.48 2.02 5.23
N GLU A 76 24.59 2.97 5.54
CA GLU A 76 24.84 4.00 6.55
C GLU A 76 25.02 3.40 7.97
N MET A 77 24.25 2.36 8.30
CA MET A 77 24.30 1.71 9.61
C MET A 77 25.39 0.63 9.72
N ALA A 78 25.99 0.19 8.61
CA ALA A 78 27.07 -0.80 8.60
C ALA A 78 28.27 -0.44 9.50
N PRO A 79 28.83 0.79 9.48
CA PRO A 79 29.96 1.16 10.34
C PRO A 79 29.60 1.19 11.83
N ALA A 80 28.37 1.55 12.19
CA ALA A 80 27.92 1.53 13.58
C ALA A 80 27.85 0.09 14.15
N SER A 81 27.54 -0.88 13.30
CA SER A 81 27.52 -2.30 13.65
C SER A 81 28.93 -2.87 13.87
N SER A 82 29.89 -2.50 13.01
CA SER A 82 31.29 -2.92 13.17
C SER A 82 31.92 -2.30 14.41
N GLU A 83 31.68 -1.00 14.67
CA GLU A 83 32.21 -0.34 15.87
C GLU A 83 31.64 -0.91 17.16
N ALA A 84 30.35 -1.30 17.17
CA ALA A 84 29.75 -1.96 18.33
C ALA A 84 30.37 -3.34 18.61
N THR A 85 30.65 -4.11 17.54
CA THR A 85 31.25 -5.44 17.65
C THR A 85 32.70 -5.36 18.12
N ASP A 86 33.47 -4.39 17.60
CA ASP A 86 34.86 -4.17 17.99
C ASP A 86 35.00 -3.68 19.44
N ARG A 87 34.05 -2.89 19.95
CA ARG A 87 34.11 -2.37 21.33
C ARG A 87 33.58 -3.31 22.39
N LEU A 88 32.60 -4.16 22.06
CA LEU A 88 31.94 -5.05 23.02
C LEU A 88 32.62 -6.43 23.13
N GLY A 89 33.48 -6.80 22.17
CA GLY A 89 34.07 -8.14 22.09
C GLY A 89 33.03 -9.21 21.74
N GLU A 90 33.46 -10.45 21.53
CA GLU A 90 32.53 -11.55 21.29
C GLU A 90 31.61 -11.77 22.50
N ALA A 91 30.31 -11.90 22.24
CA ALA A 91 29.35 -12.25 23.28
C ALA A 91 29.75 -13.59 23.91
N PRO A 92 29.80 -13.70 25.26
CA PRO A 92 30.14 -14.97 25.89
C PRO A 92 29.12 -16.03 25.51
N GLY A 93 29.59 -17.26 25.27
CA GLY A 93 28.73 -18.41 25.06
C GLY A 93 27.97 -18.72 26.33
N TRP A 94 26.71 -18.29 26.40
CA TRP A 94 25.81 -18.67 27.49
C TRP A 94 25.64 -20.18 27.44
N SER A 95 26.24 -20.86 28.42
CA SER A 95 25.96 -22.26 28.74
C SER A 95 25.10 -22.26 30.01
N GLU A 96 24.07 -23.11 30.06
CA GLU A 96 23.15 -23.26 31.20
C GLU A 96 23.83 -23.51 32.55
#